data_AF-A0A8S3F1L4-F1
#
_entry.id   AF-A0A8S3F1L4-F1
#
_cell.length_a   1.000
_cell.length_b   1.000
_cell.length_c   1.000
_cell.angle_alpha   90.00
_cell.angle_beta   90.00
_cell.angle_gamma   90.00
#
_symmetry.space_group_name_H-M   'P 1'
#
loop_
_entity.id
_entity.type
_entity.pdbx_description
1 polymer ?
#
loop_
_entity_poly.entity_id
_entity_poly.type
_entity_poly.pdbx_seq_one_letter_code
_entity_poly.pdbx_strand_id
1 'polypeptide(L)'
;MGSIIKTITVFERPYWKENGFSGSILDTSRVSLNPVAYTFDDSYDEDNFYAIMGFIVADSSREWAKKTRDERRQAVCEQYARAFQCHDMLTGCRDYIEQDWSAEKFSGGCYTDIMPKELLSSLREQLQTPCGNNGQLIFAGTELATRFSGYMDGAVQSGEKAAYEVITKYLKNKDENFELEWIEEEPVDDREECRSPNMKRLMYGPSKIEMLLPKASTVKFILKTISVVLVGYTAMMIKSRYF
;
A
#
# COMPACT_ATOMS: atom_id res chain seq x y z
N MET A 1 2.33 -12.95 -5.98
CA MET A 1 1.56 -11.77 -5.51
C MET A 1 0.11 -12.15 -5.23
N GLY A 2 -0.51 -11.57 -4.21
CA GLY A 2 -1.90 -11.84 -3.83
C GLY A 2 -2.95 -11.27 -4.80
N SER A 3 -4.19 -11.79 -4.75
CA SER A 3 -5.32 -11.28 -5.55
C SER A 3 -6.28 -10.48 -4.66
N ILE A 4 -6.54 -9.22 -5.04
CA ILE A 4 -7.44 -8.34 -4.29
C ILE A 4 -8.07 -7.27 -5.18
N ILE A 5 -9.37 -7.03 -4.98
CA ILE A 5 -10.06 -5.82 -5.46
C ILE A 5 -10.36 -4.96 -4.24
N LYS A 6 -9.83 -3.73 -4.23
CA LYS A 6 -10.19 -2.71 -3.24
C LYS A 6 -11.36 -1.91 -3.78
N THR A 7 -12.40 -1.74 -2.98
CA THR A 7 -13.61 -0.99 -3.33
C THR A 7 -13.80 0.18 -2.39
N ILE A 8 -14.24 1.34 -2.88
CA ILE A 8 -14.75 2.46 -2.09
C ILE A 8 -16.19 2.70 -2.56
N THR A 9 -17.16 2.44 -1.69
CA THR A 9 -18.58 2.64 -1.99
C THR A 9 -19.07 3.90 -1.28
N VAL A 10 -19.45 4.91 -2.04
CA VAL A 10 -19.85 6.23 -1.54
C VAL A 10 -21.36 6.32 -1.44
N PHE A 11 -21.86 6.80 -0.32
CA PHE A 11 -23.27 6.90 0.01
C PHE A 11 -23.72 8.34 0.22
N GLU A 12 -25.01 8.61 0.04
CA GLU A 12 -25.60 9.94 0.27
C GLU A 12 -25.58 10.37 1.75
N ARG A 13 -25.64 9.40 2.66
CA ARG A 13 -25.63 9.58 4.11
C ARG A 13 -24.92 8.41 4.79
N PRO A 14 -24.44 8.55 6.03
CA PRO A 14 -23.72 7.48 6.72
C PRO A 14 -24.69 6.45 7.32
N TYR A 15 -25.42 5.73 6.48
CA TYR A 15 -26.48 4.78 6.84
C TYR A 15 -26.10 3.82 7.98
N TRP A 16 -24.85 3.34 7.98
CA TRP A 16 -24.34 2.44 9.01
C TRP A 16 -24.19 3.13 10.37
N LYS A 17 -23.71 4.38 10.40
CA LYS A 17 -23.58 5.17 11.64
C LYS A 17 -24.94 5.46 12.24
N GLU A 18 -25.92 5.82 11.40
CA GLU A 18 -27.30 6.07 11.84
C GLU A 18 -27.94 4.83 12.46
N ASN A 19 -27.57 3.65 11.99
CA ASN A 19 -27.99 2.36 12.53
C ASN A 19 -27.09 1.84 13.68
N GLY A 20 -26.16 2.66 14.19
CA GLY A 20 -25.30 2.31 15.33
C GLY A 20 -24.12 1.39 14.99
N PHE A 21 -23.75 1.24 13.72
CA PHE A 21 -22.61 0.43 13.27
C PHE A 21 -21.38 1.29 12.99
N SER A 22 -20.19 0.69 13.18
CA SER A 22 -18.90 1.36 12.95
C SER A 22 -18.45 1.43 11.49
N GLY A 23 -19.21 0.84 10.55
CA GLY A 23 -18.77 0.64 9.16
C GLY A 23 -17.84 -0.57 8.94
N SER A 24 -17.52 -1.32 10.00
CA SER A 24 -16.67 -2.52 9.91
C SER A 24 -17.49 -3.80 9.78
N ILE A 25 -17.12 -4.61 8.80
CA ILE A 25 -17.65 -5.96 8.56
C ILE A 25 -16.46 -6.92 8.54
N LEU A 26 -16.65 -8.08 9.16
CA LEU A 26 -15.85 -9.27 8.97
C LEU A 26 -16.79 -10.38 8.47
N ASP A 27 -16.74 -10.69 7.18
CA ASP A 27 -17.57 -11.73 6.59
C ASP A 27 -16.72 -12.97 6.28
N THR A 28 -17.01 -14.06 7.00
CA THR A 28 -16.35 -15.36 6.85
C THR A 28 -17.26 -16.41 6.20
N SER A 29 -18.48 -16.03 5.82
CA SER A 29 -19.58 -16.96 5.50
C SER A 29 -19.39 -17.74 4.20
N ARG A 30 -18.36 -17.44 3.39
CA ARG A 30 -18.10 -18.01 2.04
C ARG A 30 -19.33 -18.03 1.14
N VAL A 31 -20.32 -17.17 1.41
CA VAL A 31 -21.52 -17.04 0.60
C VAL A 31 -21.12 -16.42 -0.74
N SER A 32 -21.43 -17.10 -1.85
CA SER A 32 -21.03 -16.65 -3.19
C SER A 32 -21.58 -15.27 -3.57
N LEU A 33 -22.67 -14.84 -2.95
CA LEU A 33 -23.30 -13.53 -3.13
C LEU A 33 -22.63 -12.39 -2.33
N ASN A 34 -21.71 -12.71 -1.41
CA ASN A 34 -21.04 -11.73 -0.55
C ASN A 34 -19.59 -11.54 -1.03
N PRO A 35 -19.32 -10.54 -1.90
CA PRO A 35 -17.98 -10.32 -2.44
C PRO A 35 -16.95 -9.91 -1.38
N VAL A 36 -17.34 -9.06 -0.44
CA VAL A 36 -16.42 -8.33 0.45
C VAL A 36 -16.18 -9.11 1.74
N ALA A 37 -14.92 -9.34 2.10
CA ALA A 37 -14.56 -10.04 3.33
C ALA A 37 -14.36 -9.08 4.52
N TYR A 38 -13.82 -7.88 4.25
CA TYR A 38 -13.49 -6.89 5.28
C TYR A 38 -13.91 -5.51 4.83
N THR A 39 -14.49 -4.72 5.73
CA THR A 39 -14.77 -3.30 5.50
C THR A 39 -14.29 -2.39 6.62
N PHE A 40 -14.10 -1.13 6.28
CA PHE A 40 -13.87 -0.04 7.22
C PHE A 40 -14.63 1.21 6.76
N ASP A 41 -15.02 2.03 7.72
CA ASP A 41 -15.49 3.39 7.46
C ASP A 41 -14.33 4.21 6.85
N ASP A 42 -14.60 4.86 5.72
CA ASP A 42 -13.67 5.73 4.99
C ASP A 42 -14.30 7.13 4.79
N SER A 43 -15.13 7.55 5.75
CA SER A 43 -15.87 8.81 5.71
C SER A 43 -15.03 9.99 6.20
N TYR A 44 -15.26 11.14 5.58
CA TYR A 44 -14.81 12.44 6.03
C TYR A 44 -16.05 13.26 6.40
N ASP A 45 -16.44 13.20 7.69
CA ASP A 45 -17.70 13.77 8.16
C ASP A 45 -17.78 15.29 7.97
N GLU A 46 -16.65 15.99 8.10
CA GLU A 46 -16.56 17.45 7.86
C GLU A 46 -16.86 17.83 6.41
N ASP A 47 -16.58 16.94 5.46
CA ASP A 47 -16.77 17.15 4.02
C ASP A 47 -18.10 16.56 3.50
N ASN A 48 -18.95 16.02 4.38
CA ASN A 48 -20.13 15.23 4.03
C ASN A 48 -19.82 14.11 3.02
N PHE A 49 -18.65 13.49 3.15
CA PHE A 49 -18.24 12.35 2.33
C PHE A 49 -18.39 11.07 3.14
N TYR A 50 -19.34 10.22 2.77
CA TYR A 50 -19.64 8.99 3.50
C TYR A 50 -19.30 7.79 2.64
N ALA A 51 -18.29 7.03 3.04
CA ALA A 51 -17.84 5.90 2.25
C ALA A 51 -17.50 4.69 3.10
N ILE A 52 -17.67 3.51 2.49
CA ILE A 52 -17.18 2.26 3.04
C ILE A 52 -16.10 1.73 2.10
N MET A 53 -14.91 1.56 2.65
CA MET A 53 -13.83 0.82 2.01
C MET A 53 -14.04 -0.67 2.25
N GLY A 54 -13.88 -1.47 1.20
CA GLY A 54 -14.06 -2.92 1.24
C GLY A 54 -12.96 -3.67 0.47
N PHE A 55 -12.68 -4.89 0.92
CA PHE A 55 -11.75 -5.79 0.24
C PHE A 55 -12.44 -7.08 -0.23
N ILE A 56 -12.39 -7.32 -1.54
CA ILE A 56 -12.72 -8.61 -2.17
C ILE A 56 -11.40 -9.35 -2.32
N VAL A 57 -11.21 -10.46 -1.60
CA VAL A 57 -9.88 -11.07 -1.39
C VAL A 57 -9.75 -12.46 -2.01
N ALA A 58 -8.52 -12.83 -2.37
CA ALA A 58 -8.11 -14.18 -2.75
C ALA A 58 -9.01 -14.80 -3.84
N ASP A 59 -9.58 -15.98 -3.58
CA ASP A 59 -10.43 -16.71 -4.52
C ASP A 59 -11.67 -15.90 -4.91
N SER A 60 -12.27 -15.20 -3.95
CA SER A 60 -13.40 -14.29 -4.19
C SER A 60 -13.01 -13.20 -5.18
N SER A 61 -11.82 -12.59 -5.01
CA SER A 61 -11.30 -11.59 -5.95
C SER A 61 -11.22 -12.12 -7.37
N ARG A 62 -10.73 -13.35 -7.56
CA ARG A 62 -10.58 -13.95 -8.90
C ARG A 62 -11.91 -14.29 -9.54
N GLU A 63 -12.91 -14.70 -8.76
CA GLU A 63 -14.25 -14.96 -9.27
C GLU A 63 -14.99 -13.67 -9.62
N TRP A 64 -14.93 -12.65 -8.74
CA TRP A 64 -15.59 -11.37 -8.96
C TRP A 64 -14.91 -10.50 -10.01
N ALA A 65 -13.61 -10.67 -10.26
CA ALA A 65 -12.92 -10.01 -11.36
C ALA A 65 -13.50 -10.39 -12.75
N LYS A 66 -14.14 -11.56 -12.87
CA LYS A 66 -14.80 -12.01 -14.11
C LYS A 66 -16.13 -11.29 -14.38
N LYS A 67 -16.68 -10.61 -13.37
CA LYS A 67 -17.94 -9.87 -13.46
C LYS A 67 -17.72 -8.47 -14.05
N THR A 68 -18.81 -7.84 -14.47
CA THR A 68 -18.80 -6.42 -14.80
C THR A 68 -18.69 -5.57 -13.53
N ARG A 69 -18.23 -4.32 -13.67
CA ARG A 69 -18.18 -3.36 -12.56
C ARG A 69 -19.56 -3.13 -11.93
N ASP A 70 -20.62 -3.11 -12.74
CA ASP A 70 -21.98 -2.87 -12.26
C ASP A 70 -22.52 -4.07 -11.46
N GLU A 71 -22.24 -5.31 -11.89
CA GLU A 71 -22.56 -6.51 -11.11
C GLU A 71 -21.83 -6.52 -9.76
N ARG A 72 -20.55 -6.12 -9.73
CA ARG A 72 -19.79 -5.99 -8.47
C ARG A 72 -20.38 -4.91 -7.58
N ARG A 73 -20.64 -3.71 -8.11
CA ARG A 73 -21.27 -2.60 -7.38
C ARG A 73 -22.58 -3.05 -6.73
N GLN A 74 -23.45 -3.70 -7.50
CA GLN A 74 -24.73 -4.17 -7.01
C GLN A 74 -24.55 -5.18 -5.87
N ALA A 75 -23.71 -6.20 -6.06
CA ALA A 75 -23.47 -7.22 -5.03
C ALA A 75 -22.87 -6.65 -3.74
N VAL A 76 -21.96 -5.68 -3.85
CA VAL A 76 -21.39 -4.97 -2.70
C VAL A 76 -22.47 -4.19 -1.95
N CYS A 77 -23.32 -3.43 -2.65
CA CYS A 77 -24.41 -2.68 -2.01
C CYS A 77 -25.44 -3.61 -1.35
N GLU A 78 -25.77 -4.72 -2.01
CA GLU A 78 -26.65 -5.74 -1.45
C GLU A 78 -26.08 -6.39 -0.18
N GLN A 79 -24.79 -6.69 -0.16
CA GLN A 79 -24.12 -7.20 1.03
C GLN A 79 -24.13 -6.17 2.17
N TYR A 80 -23.83 -4.90 1.88
CA TYR A 80 -23.81 -3.84 2.88
C TYR A 80 -25.21 -3.56 3.44
N ALA A 81 -26.24 -3.52 2.59
CA ALA A 81 -27.61 -3.34 3.03
C ALA A 81 -28.06 -4.43 4.02
N ARG A 82 -27.66 -5.69 3.77
CA ARG A 82 -27.90 -6.79 4.71
C ARG A 82 -27.10 -6.64 6.00
N ALA A 83 -25.80 -6.38 5.89
CA ALA A 83 -24.89 -6.35 7.03
C ALA A 83 -25.19 -5.19 8.00
N PHE A 84 -25.47 -3.99 7.47
CA PHE A 84 -25.83 -2.81 8.26
C PHE A 84 -27.34 -2.65 8.47
N GLN A 85 -28.13 -3.66 8.06
CA GLN A 85 -29.57 -3.71 8.28
C GLN A 85 -30.30 -2.47 7.72
N CYS A 86 -29.87 -2.00 6.54
CA CYS A 86 -30.35 -0.76 5.93
C CYS A 86 -30.61 -0.95 4.43
N HIS A 87 -31.87 -1.14 4.05
CA HIS A 87 -32.24 -1.34 2.65
C HIS A 87 -32.04 -0.09 1.78
N ASP A 88 -32.07 1.11 2.37
CA ASP A 88 -31.84 2.36 1.64
C ASP A 88 -30.44 2.41 1.01
N MET A 89 -29.47 1.64 1.51
CA MET A 89 -28.14 1.53 0.91
C MET A 89 -28.17 0.97 -0.51
N LEU A 90 -29.22 0.23 -0.89
CA LEU A 90 -29.37 -0.31 -2.25
C LEU A 90 -29.53 0.81 -3.29
N THR A 91 -30.24 1.88 -2.94
CA THR A 91 -30.50 3.03 -3.83
C THR A 91 -29.67 4.26 -3.48
N GLY A 92 -29.13 4.33 -2.26
CA GLY A 92 -28.33 5.45 -1.76
C GLY A 92 -26.84 5.42 -2.13
N CYS A 93 -26.40 4.44 -2.92
CA CYS A 93 -25.03 4.37 -3.42
C CYS A 93 -24.83 5.40 -4.54
N ARG A 94 -24.14 6.50 -4.21
CA ARG A 94 -23.83 7.60 -5.13
C ARG A 94 -22.70 7.26 -6.10
N ASP A 95 -21.66 6.59 -5.62
CA ASP A 95 -20.50 6.23 -6.44
C ASP A 95 -19.86 4.93 -5.95
N TYR A 96 -19.13 4.27 -6.85
CA TYR A 96 -18.45 3.00 -6.61
C TYR A 96 -17.09 2.99 -7.31
N ILE A 97 -16.03 3.14 -6.56
CA ILE A 97 -14.67 3.14 -7.08
C ILE A 97 -14.04 1.79 -6.76
N GLU A 98 -13.34 1.19 -7.71
CA GLU A 98 -12.65 -0.07 -7.49
C GLU A 98 -11.28 -0.11 -8.18
N GLN A 99 -10.37 -0.88 -7.60
CA GLN A 99 -9.09 -1.22 -8.20
C GLN A 99 -8.85 -2.71 -8.03
N ASP A 100 -8.78 -3.45 -9.14
CA ASP A 100 -8.25 -4.81 -9.18
C ASP A 100 -6.73 -4.74 -9.29
N TRP A 101 -6.05 -5.04 -8.19
CA TRP A 101 -4.59 -5.03 -8.15
C TRP A 101 -3.97 -6.21 -8.91
N SER A 102 -4.73 -7.28 -9.11
CA SER A 102 -4.28 -8.47 -9.84
C SER A 102 -4.13 -8.18 -11.35
N ALA A 103 -4.86 -7.19 -11.85
CA ALA A 103 -4.80 -6.74 -13.25
C ALA A 103 -3.68 -5.71 -13.51
N GLU A 104 -3.07 -5.15 -12.45
CA GLU A 104 -2.02 -4.13 -12.58
C GLU A 104 -0.71 -4.74 -13.05
N LYS A 105 -0.31 -4.44 -14.29
CA LYS A 105 0.86 -5.04 -14.95
C LYS A 105 2.16 -4.91 -14.17
N PHE A 106 2.36 -3.79 -13.48
CA PHE A 106 3.61 -3.49 -12.77
C PHE A 106 3.60 -3.88 -11.28
N SER A 107 2.44 -4.30 -10.75
CA SER A 107 2.31 -4.81 -9.38
C SER A 107 2.13 -6.34 -9.38
N GLY A 108 1.36 -6.87 -10.33
CA GLY A 108 1.00 -8.28 -10.42
C GLY A 108 0.00 -8.76 -9.37
N GLY A 109 -0.46 -7.87 -8.48
CA GLY A 109 -1.34 -8.16 -7.35
C GLY A 109 -1.06 -7.26 -6.14
N CYS A 110 -1.75 -7.53 -5.04
CA CYS A 110 -1.53 -6.89 -3.74
C CYS A 110 -1.92 -7.83 -2.57
N TYR A 111 -1.50 -7.54 -1.34
CA TYR A 111 -0.64 -6.40 -0.93
C TYR A 111 0.85 -6.64 -1.20
N THR A 112 1.28 -7.88 -1.02
CA THR A 112 2.69 -8.28 -1.01
C THR A 112 2.84 -9.65 -1.63
N ASP A 113 4.07 -10.01 -1.98
CA ASP A 113 4.33 -11.34 -2.49
C ASP A 113 4.07 -12.41 -1.42
N ILE A 114 3.56 -13.55 -1.87
CA ILE A 114 3.28 -14.70 -1.00
C ILE A 114 4.17 -15.82 -1.50
N MET A 115 5.11 -16.23 -0.67
CA MET A 115 6.00 -17.34 -1.01
C MET A 115 5.24 -18.67 -0.82
N PRO A 116 5.22 -19.54 -1.85
CA PRO A 116 4.76 -20.91 -1.71
C PRO A 116 5.55 -21.66 -0.63
N LYS A 117 4.96 -22.76 -0.17
CA LYS A 117 5.60 -23.66 0.80
C LYS A 117 7.02 -24.02 0.36
N GLU A 118 7.95 -24.11 1.30
CA GLU A 118 9.37 -24.47 1.12
C GLU A 118 10.23 -23.47 0.33
N LEU A 119 9.62 -22.48 -0.35
CA LEU A 119 10.36 -21.44 -1.07
C LEU A 119 11.05 -20.47 -0.12
N LEU A 120 10.36 -20.05 0.94
CA LEU A 120 10.92 -19.13 1.93
C LEU A 120 12.17 -19.72 2.60
N SER A 121 12.13 -20.99 3.02
CA SER A 121 13.27 -21.64 3.68
C SER A 121 14.45 -21.86 2.74
N SER A 122 14.21 -22.02 1.44
CA SER A 122 15.27 -22.27 0.46
C SER A 122 15.90 -21.00 -0.10
N LEU A 123 15.12 -19.92 -0.25
CA LEU A 123 15.56 -18.68 -0.90
C LEU A 123 15.90 -17.54 0.06
N ARG A 124 15.61 -17.66 1.36
CA ARG A 124 15.75 -16.55 2.33
C ARG A 124 17.09 -15.82 2.25
N GLU A 125 18.21 -16.55 2.26
CA GLU A 125 19.54 -15.95 2.19
C GLU A 125 19.83 -15.32 0.82
N GLN A 126 19.35 -15.96 -0.24
CA GLN A 126 19.63 -15.54 -1.63
C GLN A 126 18.84 -14.28 -2.01
N LEU A 127 17.64 -14.09 -1.47
CA LEU A 127 16.80 -12.91 -1.74
C LEU A 127 17.44 -11.59 -1.30
N GLN A 128 18.34 -11.64 -0.30
CA GLN A 128 19.00 -10.46 0.24
C GLN A 128 20.47 -10.35 -0.20
N THR A 129 20.97 -11.32 -0.98
CA THR A 129 22.38 -11.33 -1.39
C THR A 129 22.59 -10.38 -2.58
N PRO A 130 23.48 -9.37 -2.48
CA PRO A 130 23.80 -8.51 -3.61
C PRO A 130 24.34 -9.32 -4.80
N CYS A 131 23.92 -8.99 -6.01
CA CYS A 131 24.27 -9.75 -7.21
C CYS A 131 24.81 -8.87 -8.35
N GLY A 132 25.05 -9.45 -9.54
CA GLY A 132 25.66 -8.78 -10.68
C GLY A 132 27.19 -8.70 -10.60
N ASN A 133 27.82 -8.01 -11.55
CA ASN A 133 29.27 -7.91 -11.63
C ASN A 133 29.84 -7.26 -10.35
N ASN A 134 30.61 -8.00 -9.58
CA ASN A 134 31.12 -7.60 -8.26
C ASN A 134 30.02 -7.23 -7.23
N GLY A 135 28.81 -7.79 -7.33
CA GLY A 135 27.73 -7.60 -6.34
C GLY A 135 27.16 -6.17 -6.29
N GLN A 136 27.12 -5.47 -7.42
CA GLN A 136 26.70 -4.06 -7.50
C GLN A 136 25.18 -3.87 -7.49
N LEU A 137 24.41 -4.94 -7.73
CA LEU A 137 22.95 -4.89 -7.64
C LEU A 137 22.53 -5.18 -6.20
N ILE A 138 21.95 -4.17 -5.57
CA ILE A 138 21.37 -4.24 -4.22
C ILE A 138 19.86 -4.09 -4.38
N PHE A 139 19.11 -4.96 -3.74
CA PHE A 139 17.66 -5.00 -3.86
C PHE A 139 16.98 -4.30 -2.69
N ALA A 140 15.90 -3.60 -3.00
CA ALA A 140 14.95 -3.05 -2.04
C ALA A 140 13.54 -3.54 -2.40
N GLY A 141 12.58 -3.26 -1.52
CA GLY A 141 11.21 -3.72 -1.66
C GLY A 141 10.69 -4.21 -0.32
N THR A 142 9.41 -3.98 -0.05
CA THR A 142 8.82 -4.33 1.26
C THR A 142 8.97 -5.82 1.59
N GLU A 143 9.05 -6.67 0.58
CA GLU A 143 9.31 -8.10 0.69
C GLU A 143 10.68 -8.44 1.30
N LEU A 144 11.64 -7.51 1.24
CA LEU A 144 13.00 -7.66 1.78
C LEU A 144 13.17 -7.01 3.16
N ALA A 145 12.12 -6.37 3.68
CA ALA A 145 12.10 -5.78 5.01
C ALA A 145 12.19 -6.86 6.10
N THR A 146 12.90 -6.57 7.19
CA THR A 146 12.92 -7.42 8.39
C THR A 146 11.74 -7.11 9.31
N ARG A 147 11.11 -5.94 9.16
CA ARG A 147 9.94 -5.50 9.92
C ARG A 147 8.86 -4.99 8.98
N PHE A 148 7.60 -5.30 9.30
CA PHE A 148 6.44 -4.88 8.52
C PHE A 148 6.56 -5.18 7.02
N SER A 149 7.15 -6.33 6.69
CA SER A 149 7.23 -6.80 5.30
C SER A 149 5.82 -6.94 4.72
N GLY A 150 5.64 -6.40 3.53
CA GLY A 150 4.35 -6.29 2.85
C GLY A 150 3.56 -5.03 3.15
N TYR A 151 4.09 -4.12 3.98
CA TYR A 151 3.51 -2.82 4.29
C TYR A 151 4.38 -1.66 3.81
N MET A 152 3.85 -0.45 3.87
CA MET A 152 4.59 0.76 3.51
C MET A 152 5.83 0.95 4.39
N ASP A 153 5.75 0.63 5.68
CA ASP A 153 6.89 0.72 6.61
C ASP A 153 8.04 -0.19 6.21
N GLY A 154 7.74 -1.42 5.76
CA GLY A 154 8.74 -2.31 5.20
C GLY A 154 9.35 -1.79 3.90
N ALA A 155 8.57 -1.10 3.07
CA ALA A 155 9.09 -0.47 1.84
C ALA A 155 10.11 0.63 2.19
N VAL A 156 9.81 1.47 3.18
CA VAL A 156 10.72 2.50 3.68
C VAL A 156 11.97 1.86 4.27
N GLN A 157 11.81 0.92 5.22
CA GLN A 157 12.92 0.26 5.89
C GLN A 157 13.89 -0.41 4.89
N SER A 158 13.37 -1.19 3.94
CA SER A 158 14.20 -1.89 2.95
C SER A 158 14.89 -0.91 2.00
N GLY A 159 14.23 0.19 1.63
CA GLY A 159 14.80 1.22 0.76
C GLY A 159 15.96 1.97 1.42
N GLU A 160 15.79 2.36 2.69
CA GLU A 160 16.86 2.98 3.45
C GLU A 160 18.04 2.03 3.63
N LYS A 161 17.78 0.77 4.04
CA LYS A 161 18.82 -0.25 4.18
C LYS A 161 19.60 -0.46 2.89
N ALA A 162 18.92 -0.60 1.76
CA ALA A 162 19.57 -0.74 0.46
C ALA A 162 20.44 0.48 0.11
N ALA A 163 19.98 1.70 0.42
CA ALA A 163 20.77 2.91 0.21
C ALA A 163 22.03 2.93 1.09
N TYR A 164 21.95 2.49 2.35
CA TYR A 164 23.12 2.29 3.21
C TYR A 164 24.12 1.33 2.61
N GLU A 165 23.67 0.16 2.13
CA GLU A 165 24.56 -0.83 1.53
C GLU A 165 25.29 -0.29 0.30
N VAL A 166 24.60 0.50 -0.55
CA VAL A 166 25.21 1.18 -1.71
C VAL A 166 26.28 2.18 -1.26
N ILE A 167 25.97 3.02 -0.27
CA ILE A 167 26.89 4.05 0.23
C ILE A 167 28.12 3.40 0.87
N THR A 168 27.92 2.40 1.74
CA THR A 168 29.01 1.66 2.39
C THR A 168 29.94 1.05 1.35
N LYS A 169 29.38 0.41 0.32
CA LYS A 169 30.17 -0.21 -0.76
C LYS A 169 30.93 0.83 -1.58
N TYR A 170 30.29 1.94 -1.92
CA TYR A 170 30.93 3.03 -2.65
C TYR A 170 32.11 3.63 -1.89
N LEU A 171 31.96 3.83 -0.58
CA LEU A 171 33.00 4.40 0.28
C LEU A 171 34.11 3.39 0.62
N LYS A 172 33.79 2.10 0.83
CA LYS A 172 34.79 1.02 0.98
C LYS A 172 35.71 0.89 -0.23
N ASN A 173 35.20 1.15 -1.43
CA ASN A 173 36.02 1.17 -2.65
C ASN A 173 37.01 2.35 -2.69
N LYS A 174 36.81 3.39 -1.87
CA LYS A 174 37.70 4.56 -1.77
C LYS A 174 38.65 4.50 -0.57
N ASP A 175 38.18 3.90 0.52
CA ASP A 175 38.94 3.66 1.74
C ASP A 175 38.54 2.28 2.28
N GLU A 176 39.44 1.31 2.16
CA GLU A 176 39.19 -0.09 2.57
C GLU A 176 38.86 -0.21 4.06
N ASN A 177 39.23 0.77 4.89
CA ASN A 177 38.93 0.79 6.32
C ASN A 177 37.59 1.44 6.66
N PHE A 178 36.85 1.96 5.67
CA PHE A 178 35.56 2.61 5.93
C PHE A 178 34.50 1.59 6.36
N GLU A 179 33.90 1.79 7.53
CA GLU A 179 32.76 1.00 8.00
C GLU A 179 31.57 1.91 8.34
N LEU A 180 30.40 1.50 7.89
CA LEU A 180 29.13 2.15 8.20
C LEU A 180 28.14 1.05 8.58
N GLU A 181 27.71 1.08 9.83
CA GLU A 181 26.78 0.12 10.38
C GLU A 181 25.35 0.63 10.22
N TRP A 182 24.47 -0.24 9.68
CA TRP A 182 23.03 -0.01 9.72
C TRP A 182 22.55 -0.27 11.15
N ILE A 183 21.99 0.77 11.79
CA ILE A 183 21.36 0.65 13.10
C ILE A 183 19.85 0.70 12.87
N GLU A 184 19.17 -0.40 13.17
CA GLU A 184 17.72 -0.47 13.10
C GLU A 184 17.12 0.39 14.21
N GLU A 185 16.23 1.31 13.86
CA GLU A 185 15.57 2.16 14.86
C GLU A 185 14.67 1.31 15.77
N GLU A 186 14.90 1.42 17.09
CA GLU A 186 14.02 0.87 18.11
C GLU A 186 12.60 1.42 17.90
N PRO A 187 11.55 0.60 18.01
CA PRO A 187 10.19 1.11 17.96
C PRO A 187 9.99 2.19 19.02
N VAL A 188 9.58 3.37 18.60
CA VAL A 188 9.10 4.40 19.52
C VAL A 188 7.82 3.88 20.17
N ASP A 189 7.78 3.77 21.50
CA ASP A 189 6.54 3.46 22.21
C ASP A 189 5.62 4.68 22.19
N ASP A 190 4.85 4.81 21.11
CA ASP A 190 3.94 5.92 20.85
C ASP A 190 2.51 5.64 21.34
N ARG A 191 2.32 4.60 22.17
CA ARG A 191 0.98 4.18 22.65
C ARG A 191 0.22 5.28 23.37
N GLU A 192 0.91 6.23 24.00
CA GLU A 192 0.29 7.42 24.61
C GLU A 192 -0.10 8.48 23.56
N GLU A 193 0.67 8.61 22.48
CA GLU A 193 0.48 9.63 21.44
C GLU A 193 -0.66 9.24 20.48
N CYS A 194 -0.74 7.95 20.12
CA CYS A 194 -1.83 7.34 19.33
C CYS A 194 -3.22 7.44 20.01
N ARG A 195 -3.28 7.63 21.33
CA ARG A 195 -4.54 7.80 22.08
C ARG A 195 -4.98 9.27 22.19
N SER A 196 -4.17 10.21 21.71
CA SER A 196 -4.50 11.63 21.85
C SER A 196 -5.58 12.04 20.83
N PRO A 197 -6.57 12.88 21.21
CA PRO A 197 -7.58 13.41 20.30
C PRO A 197 -6.99 14.31 19.19
N ASN A 198 -5.73 14.71 19.32
CA ASN A 198 -5.01 15.62 18.44
C ASN A 198 -3.87 14.87 17.74
N MET A 199 -4.20 13.81 17.00
CA MET A 199 -3.23 13.01 16.26
C MET A 199 -2.45 13.90 15.30
N LYS A 200 -1.25 14.34 15.73
CA LYS A 200 -0.29 14.99 14.86
C LYS A 200 0.35 13.88 14.05
N ARG A 201 0.28 14.00 12.72
CA ARG A 201 0.89 13.11 11.74
C ARG A 201 2.25 12.63 12.27
N LEU A 202 2.37 11.33 12.60
CA LEU A 202 3.65 10.70 12.96
C LEU A 202 4.59 10.92 11.77
N MET A 203 5.46 11.92 11.92
CA MET A 203 6.56 12.16 10.99
C MET A 203 7.72 11.37 11.57
N TYR A 204 8.18 10.35 10.85
CA TYR A 204 9.45 9.69 11.15
C TYR A 204 10.51 10.78 11.37
N GLY A 205 11.30 10.64 12.45
CA GLY A 205 12.43 11.53 12.71
C GLY A 205 13.45 11.46 11.57
N PRO A 206 14.37 12.45 11.47
CA PRO A 206 15.36 12.46 10.40
C PRO A 206 16.30 11.25 10.54
N SER A 207 16.32 10.36 9.55
CA SER A 207 17.24 9.22 9.55
C SER A 207 18.69 9.69 9.40
N LYS A 208 19.66 8.90 9.87
CA LYS A 208 21.10 9.23 9.72
C LYS A 208 21.53 9.40 8.24
N ILE A 209 20.77 8.88 7.27
CA ILE A 209 20.96 9.18 5.85
C ILE A 209 20.67 10.65 5.56
N GLU A 210 19.63 11.24 6.14
CA GLU A 210 19.32 12.67 5.95
C GLU A 210 20.44 13.58 6.48
N MET A 211 21.26 13.10 7.41
CA MET A 211 22.47 13.79 7.86
C MET A 211 23.63 13.70 6.85
N LEU A 212 23.65 12.65 6.02
CA LEU A 212 24.66 12.41 4.99
C LEU A 212 24.26 13.00 3.62
N LEU A 213 22.96 13.18 3.37
CA LEU A 213 22.45 13.82 2.17
C LEU A 213 22.60 15.34 2.26
N PRO A 214 22.93 16.03 1.16
CA PRO A 214 22.95 17.50 1.14
C PRO A 214 21.54 18.01 1.50
N LYS A 215 21.49 18.99 2.43
CA LYS A 215 20.29 19.61 3.04
C LYS A 215 19.02 19.47 2.20
N ALA A 216 17.87 19.18 2.83
CA ALA A 216 16.56 18.94 2.22
C ALA A 216 16.15 19.86 1.03
N SER A 217 16.68 21.08 0.90
CA SER A 217 16.55 21.93 -0.29
C SER A 217 17.15 21.30 -1.57
N THR A 218 18.26 20.59 -1.44
CA THR A 218 18.99 19.89 -2.51
C THR A 218 18.25 18.62 -2.94
N VAL A 219 17.75 17.83 -1.97
CA VAL A 219 16.91 16.65 -2.26
C VAL A 219 15.58 17.08 -2.89
N LYS A 220 14.94 18.15 -2.40
CA LYS A 220 13.76 18.74 -3.05
C LYS A 220 14.05 19.20 -4.48
N PHE A 221 15.24 19.76 -4.75
CA PHE A 221 15.65 20.15 -6.10
C PHE A 221 15.84 18.93 -7.01
N ILE A 222 16.50 17.87 -6.52
CA ILE A 222 16.69 16.61 -7.27
C ILE A 222 15.35 15.94 -7.55
N LEU A 223 14.47 15.83 -6.55
CA LEU A 223 13.13 15.26 -6.71
C LEU A 223 12.27 16.11 -7.66
N LYS A 224 12.30 17.45 -7.57
CA LYS A 224 11.61 18.32 -8.54
C LYS A 224 12.14 18.10 -9.95
N THR A 225 13.44 17.92 -10.11
CA THR A 225 14.07 17.67 -11.41
C THR A 225 13.65 16.31 -11.97
N ILE A 226 13.60 15.27 -11.15
CA ILE A 226 13.12 13.93 -11.52
C ILE A 226 11.63 13.93 -11.85
N SER A 227 10.79 14.62 -11.06
CA SER A 227 9.36 14.77 -11.33
C SER A 227 9.07 15.55 -12.61
N VAL A 228 9.86 16.59 -12.93
CA VAL A 228 9.74 17.33 -14.20
C VAL A 228 10.13 16.44 -15.39
N VAL A 229 11.14 15.58 -15.25
CA VAL A 229 11.52 14.61 -16.29
C VAL A 229 10.44 13.54 -16.48
N LEU A 230 9.86 13.00 -15.41
CA LEU A 230 8.81 11.97 -15.47
C LEU A 230 7.48 12.49 -16.01
N VAL A 231 7.06 13.71 -15.61
CA VAL A 231 5.85 14.35 -16.15
C VAL A 231 6.05 14.75 -17.61
N GLY A 232 7.26 15.23 -17.97
CA GLY A 232 7.63 15.49 -19.36
C GLY A 232 7.58 14.23 -20.22
N TYR A 233 8.10 13.10 -19.73
CA TYR A 233 8.09 11.83 -20.45
C TYR A 233 6.67 11.26 -20.63
N THR A 234 5.83 11.39 -19.60
CA THR A 234 4.42 10.96 -19.65
C THR A 234 3.61 11.82 -20.63
N ALA A 235 3.83 13.14 -20.63
CA ALA A 235 3.19 14.05 -21.58
C ALA A 235 3.65 13.83 -23.04
N MET A 236 4.92 13.46 -23.24
CA MET A 236 5.46 13.15 -24.58
C MET A 236 4.92 11.82 -25.12
N MET A 237 4.76 10.82 -24.25
CA MET A 237 4.18 9.51 -24.60
C MET A 237 2.67 9.57 -24.87
N ILE A 238 1.96 10.50 -24.24
CA ILE A 238 0.54 10.76 -24.54
C ILE A 238 0.38 11.46 -25.89
N LYS A 239 1.28 12.36 -26.28
CA LYS A 239 1.22 13.04 -27.58
C LYS A 239 1.51 12.12 -28.77
N SER A 240 2.41 11.13 -28.66
CA SER A 240 2.71 10.23 -29.79
C SER A 240 1.69 9.10 -30.01
N ARG A 241 0.71 8.95 -29.11
CA ARG A 241 -0.40 7.99 -29.26
C ARG A 241 -1.70 8.59 -29.78
N TYR A 242 -1.80 9.93 -29.84
CA TYR A 242 -3.03 10.62 -30.20
C TYR A 242 -2.86 11.70 -31.29
N PHE A 243 -1.66 11.82 -31.89
CA PHE A 243 -1.39 12.60 -33.11
C PHE A 243 -0.41 11.85 -34.02
#